data_AF-A0A2K3LKV7-F1
#
_entry.id   AF-A0A2K3LKV7-F1
#
_cell.length_a   1.000
_cell.length_b   1.000
_cell.length_c   1.000
_cell.angle_alpha   90.00
_cell.angle_beta   90.00
_cell.angle_gamma   90.00
#
_symmetry.space_group_name_H-M   'P 1'
#
loop_
_entity.id
_entity.type
_entity.pdbx_description
1 polymer ?
#
loop_
_entity_poly.entity_id
_entity_poly.type
_entity_poly.pdbx_seq_one_letter_code
_entity_poly.pdbx_strand_id
1 'polypeptide(L)'
;MKGRYGGTYVFTMTTSSDHEKDVENMVRQLTPNANKIYHLSGTQKFELPKEDVKIANVFQAVEVAKRNFTVFAWGLADTTLEDVFIKVARHAQAFETLS
;
A
#
# COMPACT_ATOMS: atom_id res chain seq x y z
N MET A 1 7.11 -21.37 -6.46
CA MET A 1 6.25 -20.21 -6.78
C MET A 1 5.03 -20.20 -5.85
N LYS A 2 5.12 -19.56 -4.68
CA LYS A 2 3.98 -19.30 -3.78
C LYS A 2 4.26 -17.94 -3.14
N GLY A 3 3.59 -16.88 -3.58
CA GLY A 3 3.79 -15.56 -2.95
C GLY A 3 3.42 -14.36 -3.80
N ARG A 4 3.26 -14.49 -5.12
CA ARG A 4 3.17 -13.31 -5.99
C ARG A 4 1.88 -12.47 -5.83
N TYR A 5 0.86 -12.97 -5.14
CA TYR A 5 -0.43 -12.26 -5.06
C TYR A 5 -1.15 -12.22 -3.70
N GLY A 6 -0.82 -13.10 -2.73
CA GLY A 6 -1.41 -13.11 -1.38
C GLY A 6 -0.46 -12.68 -0.25
N GLY A 7 0.70 -12.14 -0.61
CA GLY A 7 1.82 -11.86 0.30
C GLY A 7 1.91 -10.40 0.78
N THR A 8 0.92 -9.56 0.49
CA THR A 8 0.96 -8.12 0.79
C THR A 8 -0.24 -7.67 1.62
N TYR A 9 -0.06 -6.61 2.39
CA TYR A 9 -1.14 -5.76 2.86
C TYR A 9 -1.32 -4.57 1.92
N VAL A 10 -2.55 -4.12 1.72
CA VAL A 10 -2.84 -2.85 1.07
C VAL A 10 -3.08 -1.80 2.15
N PHE A 11 -2.13 -0.89 2.31
CA PHE A 11 -2.24 0.27 3.19
C PHE A 11 -2.74 1.48 2.40
N THR A 12 -3.76 2.16 2.91
CA THR A 12 -4.31 3.39 2.33
C THR A 12 -4.25 4.49 3.37
N MET A 13 -3.88 5.70 2.97
CA MET A 13 -3.96 6.89 3.81
C MET A 13 -4.33 8.11 2.97
N THR A 14 -5.18 8.96 3.54
CA THR A 14 -5.62 10.23 2.93
C THR A 14 -5.26 11.39 3.86
N THR A 15 -4.51 12.35 3.34
CA THR A 15 -4.05 13.58 4.03
C THR A 15 -4.28 14.80 3.16
N SER A 16 -3.88 15.99 3.60
CA SER A 16 -3.66 17.11 2.67
C SER A 16 -2.46 16.80 1.76
N SER A 17 -2.37 17.48 0.63
CA SER A 17 -1.26 17.35 -0.33
C SER A 17 0.10 17.65 0.30
N ASP A 18 0.14 18.54 1.29
CA ASP A 18 1.40 18.98 1.94
C ASP A 18 2.09 17.86 2.73
N HIS A 19 1.34 16.81 3.12
CA HIS A 19 1.83 15.69 3.91
C HIS A 19 2.06 14.40 3.12
N GLU A 20 1.88 14.42 1.80
CA GLU A 20 2.07 13.22 0.97
C GLU A 20 3.50 12.66 1.06
N LYS A 21 4.49 13.54 1.27
CA LYS A 21 5.88 13.11 1.47
C LYS A 21 6.10 12.49 2.84
N ASP A 22 5.42 13.00 3.87
CA ASP A 22 5.47 12.43 5.22
C ASP A 22 4.91 11.00 5.23
N VAL A 23 3.81 10.76 4.50
CA VAL A 23 3.22 9.43 4.34
C VAL A 23 4.18 8.48 3.62
N GLU A 24 4.83 8.93 2.53
CA GLU A 24 5.85 8.13 1.85
C GLU A 24 7.01 7.74 2.78
N ASN A 25 7.51 8.69 3.56
CA ASN A 25 8.62 8.47 4.49
C ASN A 25 8.21 7.49 5.59
N MET A 26 7.01 7.64 6.16
CA MET A 26 6.43 6.72 7.13
C MET A 26 6.35 5.30 6.56
N VAL A 27 5.84 5.14 5.34
CA VAL A 27 5.73 3.82 4.70
C VAL A 27 7.11 3.22 4.41
N ARG A 28 8.09 4.02 3.98
CA ARG A 28 9.48 3.56 3.79
C ARG A 28 10.13 3.09 5.08
N GLN A 29 9.78 3.68 6.22
CA GLN A 29 10.25 3.23 7.54
C GLN A 29 9.58 1.91 7.97
N LEU A 30 8.34 1.66 7.55
CA LEU A 30 7.68 0.37 7.78
C LEU A 30 8.33 -0.74 6.93
N THR A 31 8.58 -0.46 5.65
CA THR A 31 9.38 -1.33 4.78
C THR A 31 9.90 -0.55 3.57
N PRO A 32 11.19 -0.70 3.21
CA PRO A 32 11.74 -0.11 1.99
C PRO A 32 11.19 -0.78 0.72
N ASN A 33 10.59 -1.97 0.84
CA ASN A 33 10.05 -2.76 -0.27
C ASN A 33 8.58 -2.43 -0.57
N ALA A 34 8.02 -1.38 0.05
CA ALA A 34 6.67 -0.95 -0.23
C ALA A 34 6.53 -0.48 -1.69
N ASN A 35 5.49 -0.95 -2.38
CA ASN A 35 5.16 -0.52 -3.73
C ASN A 35 3.98 0.45 -3.70
N LYS A 36 4.16 1.69 -4.19
CA LYS A 36 3.05 2.64 -4.30
C LYS A 36 2.22 2.33 -5.54
N ILE A 37 0.94 2.03 -5.34
CA ILE A 37 0.02 1.60 -6.42
C ILE A 37 -1.06 2.63 -6.77
N TYR A 38 -1.22 3.66 -5.94
CA TYR A 38 -2.18 4.73 -6.20
C TYR A 38 -1.73 6.03 -5.53
N HIS A 39 -1.96 7.14 -6.21
CA HIS A 39 -1.76 8.48 -5.67
C HIS A 39 -2.67 9.46 -6.42
N LEU A 40 -3.62 10.03 -5.70
CA LEU A 40 -4.52 11.08 -6.22
C LEU A 40 -5.12 11.86 -5.06
N SER A 41 -5.08 13.20 -5.14
CA SER A 41 -5.77 14.12 -4.23
C SER A 41 -5.53 13.81 -2.74
N GLY A 42 -4.28 13.71 -2.30
CA GLY A 42 -3.94 13.41 -0.90
C GLY A 42 -4.12 11.94 -0.49
N THR A 43 -4.74 11.11 -1.32
CA THR A 43 -4.91 9.67 -1.06
C THR A 43 -3.78 8.88 -1.70
N GLN A 44 -3.07 8.11 -0.89
CA GLN A 44 -2.01 7.21 -1.33
C GLN A 44 -2.33 5.78 -0.93
N LYS A 45 -2.01 4.81 -1.82
CA LYS A 45 -2.10 3.38 -1.53
C LYS A 45 -0.77 2.69 -1.77
N PHE A 46 -0.43 1.79 -0.87
CA PHE A 46 0.82 1.04 -0.86
C PHE A 46 0.56 -0.45 -0.66
N GLU A 47 1.32 -1.26 -1.37
CA GLU A 47 1.44 -2.70 -1.11
C GLU A 47 2.64 -2.92 -0.21
N LEU A 48 2.41 -3.49 0.96
CA LEU A 48 3.42 -3.77 1.97
C LEU A 48 3.65 -5.28 2.03
N PRO A 49 4.87 -5.79 1.76
CA PRO A 49 5.16 -7.20 1.96
C PRO A 49 4.89 -7.63 3.40
N LYS A 50 4.06 -8.66 3.60
CA LYS A 50 3.70 -9.15 4.94
C LYS A 50 4.90 -9.69 5.70
N GLU A 51 5.89 -10.20 4.98
CA GLU A 51 7.15 -10.70 5.57
C GLU A 51 8.01 -9.60 6.18
N ASP A 52 7.89 -8.36 5.68
CA ASP A 52 8.65 -7.21 6.17
C ASP A 52 7.92 -6.45 7.29
N VAL A 53 6.60 -6.59 7.38
CA VAL A 53 5.76 -5.68 8.17
C VAL A 53 4.91 -6.41 9.20
N LYS A 54 5.08 -6.02 10.46
CA LYS A 54 4.16 -6.37 11.54
C LYS A 54 2.99 -5.39 11.57
N ILE A 55 1.76 -5.90 11.63
CA ILE A 55 0.55 -5.07 11.73
C ILE A 55 0.65 -4.05 12.87
N ALA A 56 1.16 -4.44 14.04
CA ALA A 56 1.34 -3.54 15.19
C ALA A 56 2.18 -2.28 14.86
N ASN A 57 3.21 -2.43 14.03
CA ASN A 57 4.05 -1.30 13.62
C ASN A 57 3.28 -0.34 12.70
N VAL A 58 2.38 -0.85 11.85
CA VAL A 58 1.51 -0.01 11.00
C VAL A 58 0.59 0.82 11.87
N PHE A 59 -0.08 0.20 12.85
CA PHE A 59 -0.93 0.92 13.80
C PHE A 59 -0.14 2.00 14.55
N GLN A 60 1.05 1.67 15.05
CA GLN A 60 1.91 2.64 15.73
C GLN A 60 2.31 3.81 14.82
N ALA A 61 2.70 3.54 13.58
CA ALA A 61 3.08 4.57 12.62
C ALA A 61 1.92 5.53 12.32
N VAL A 62 0.70 4.99 12.17
CA VAL A 62 -0.51 5.79 11.99
C VAL A 62 -0.80 6.67 13.21
N GLU A 63 -0.65 6.14 14.43
CA GLU A 63 -0.84 6.93 15.64
C GLU A 63 0.20 8.05 15.78
N VAL A 64 1.43 7.83 15.32
CA VAL A 64 2.45 8.90 15.24
C VAL A 64 2.07 9.93 14.18
N ALA A 65 1.64 9.51 12.99
CA ALA A 65 1.22 10.40 11.91
C ALA A 65 0.08 11.33 12.35
N LYS A 66 -0.95 10.78 13.01
CA LYS A 66 -2.10 11.55 13.55
C LYS A 66 -1.71 12.62 14.58
N ARG A 67 -0.57 12.46 15.27
CA ARG A 67 -0.05 13.48 16.20
C ARG A 67 0.69 14.60 15.48
N ASN A 68 1.21 14.33 14.29
CA ASN A 68 2.02 15.26 13.52
C ASN A 68 1.19 16.05 12.50
N PHE A 69 0.14 15.45 11.93
CA PHE A 69 -0.73 16.09 10.96
C PHE A 69 -2.12 15.42 10.90
N THR A 70 -3.07 16.10 10.24
CA THR A 70 -4.43 15.58 10.06
C THR A 70 -4.46 14.42 9.07
N VAL A 71 -4.88 13.26 9.55
CA VAL A 71 -5.22 12.08 8.72
C VAL A 71 -6.72 12.05 8.53
N PHE A 72 -7.19 12.24 7.29
CA PHE A 72 -8.62 12.24 6.97
C PHE A 72 -9.22 10.84 6.96
N ALA A 73 -8.48 9.88 6.41
CA ALA A 73 -8.87 8.48 6.36
C ALA A 73 -7.62 7.59 6.29
N TRP A 74 -7.73 6.36 6.78
CA TRP A 74 -6.72 5.34 6.56
C TRP A 74 -7.33 3.94 6.67
N GLY A 75 -6.65 2.94 6.12
CA GLY A 75 -7.06 1.55 6.21
C GLY A 75 -5.92 0.60 5.90
N LEU A 76 -6.02 -0.62 6.43
CA LEU A 76 -5.12 -1.73 6.13
C LEU A 76 -5.98 -2.95 5.78
N ALA A 77 -5.84 -3.44 4.56
CA ALA A 77 -6.56 -4.61 4.07
C ALA A 77 -5.58 -5.73 3.71
N ASP A 78 -6.02 -6.97 3.85
CA ASP A 78 -5.36 -8.09 3.18
C ASP A 78 -5.64 -8.01 1.67
N THR A 79 -4.74 -8.51 0.85
CA THR A 79 -4.97 -8.59 -0.60
C THR A 79 -5.94 -9.75 -0.86
N THR A 80 -7.07 -9.50 -1.51
CA THR A 80 -8.08 -10.56 -1.72
C THR A 80 -7.79 -11.38 -2.97
N LEU A 81 -8.41 -12.56 -3.09
CA LEU A 81 -8.31 -13.38 -4.31
C LEU A 81 -8.87 -12.66 -5.55
N GLU A 82 -9.85 -11.77 -5.37
CA GLU A 82 -10.36 -10.91 -6.45
C GLU A 82 -9.28 -9.94 -6.93
N ASP A 83 -8.55 -9.28 -6.02
CA ASP A 83 -7.43 -8.38 -6.38
C ASP A 83 -6.30 -9.15 -7.10
N VAL A 84 -6.00 -10.36 -6.63
CA VAL A 84 -5.07 -11.30 -7.28
C VAL A 84 -5.53 -11.61 -8.71
N PHE A 85 -6.79 -11.99 -8.87
CA PHE A 85 -7.34 -12.39 -10.16
C PHE A 85 -7.31 -11.25 -11.16
N ILE A 86 -7.71 -10.04 -10.76
CA ILE A 86 -7.66 -8.83 -11.60
C ILE A 86 -6.23 -8.54 -12.05
N LYS A 87 -5.25 -8.62 -11.14
CA LYS A 87 -3.83 -8.43 -11.48
C LYS A 87 -3.35 -9.47 -12.49
N VAL A 88 -3.66 -10.74 -12.27
CA VAL A 88 -3.26 -11.83 -13.17
C VAL A 88 -3.87 -11.63 -14.57
N ALA A 89 -5.17 -11.34 -14.64
CA ALA A 89 -5.86 -11.10 -15.91
C ALA A 89 -5.25 -9.93 -16.69
N ARG A 90 -4.95 -8.81 -16.01
CA ARG A 90 -4.28 -7.66 -16.63
C ARG A 90 -2.90 -8.00 -17.17
N HIS A 91 -2.10 -8.78 -16.44
CA HIS A 91 -0.78 -9.21 -16.91
C HIS A 91 -0.85 -10.17 -18.10
N ALA A 92 -1.81 -11.10 -18.10
CA ALA A 92 -2.02 -12.02 -19.22
C ALA A 92 -2.39 -11.25 -20.51
N GLN A 93 -3.30 -10.28 -20.41
CA GLN A 93 -3.70 -9.45 -21.56
C GLN A 93 -2.55 -8.57 -22.09
N ALA A 94 -1.69 -8.06 -21.20
CA ALA A 94 -0.50 -7.31 -21.62
C ALA A 94 0.53 -8.18 -22.37
N PHE A 95 0.60 -9.48 -22.06
CA PHE A 95 1.52 -10.41 -22.73
C PHE A 95 1.04 -10.79 -24.15
N GLU A 96 -0.27 -10.97 -24.33
CA GLU A 96 -0.89 -11.25 -25.64
C GLU A 96 -0.78 -10.08 -26.61
N THR A 97 -0.71 -8.84 -26.13
CA THR A 97 -0.61 -7.64 -27.00
C THR A 97 0.81 -7.39 -27.50
N LEU A 98 1.81 -8.09 -26.94
CA LEU A 98 3.23 -7.99 -27.29
C LEU A 98 3.75 -9.21 -28.08
N SER A 99 2.87 -10.17 -28.37
CA SER A 99 3.14 -11.37 -29.19
C SER A 99 2.53 -11.22 -30.58
#